data_AF-A0A3A8SH24-F1
#
_entry.id   AF-A0A3A8SH24-F1
#
_cell.length_a   1.000
_cell.length_b   1.000
_cell.length_c   1.000
_cell.angle_alpha   90.00
_cell.angle_beta   90.00
_cell.angle_gamma   90.00
#
_symmetry.space_group_name_H-M   'P 1'
#
loop_
_entity.id
_entity.type
_entity.pdbx_description
1 polymer ?
#
loop_
_entity_poly.entity_id
_entity_poly.type
_entity_poly.pdbx_seq_one_letter_code
_entity_poly.pdbx_strand_id
1 'polypeptide(L)'
;LYIEAIRTVQPHGPYQLGGWSLGGVIAYEMARRLREAGEAVDLLALIDAHVHGLTKPAQEATHLDSEARARLAFAHATATAFGQELSVSDEALAQDDDAMLGHLLEEGLRVRILDAQSGPAQLRALFNVFRANLFAHEKYVPQPYDGTA
;
A
#
# COMPACT_ATOMS: atom_id res chain seq x y z
N LEU A 1 -15.86 -6.90 1.50
CA LEU A 1 -15.24 -6.73 0.17
C LEU A 1 -14.29 -7.89 -0.17
N TYR A 2 -13.04 -7.98 0.29
CA TYR A 2 -12.15 -9.06 -0.16
C TYR A 2 -12.56 -10.47 0.29
N ILE A 3 -12.94 -10.67 1.55
CA ILE A 3 -13.47 -11.96 2.04
C ILE A 3 -14.73 -12.38 1.27
N GLU A 4 -15.63 -11.43 1.01
CA GLU A 4 -16.84 -11.70 0.22
C GLU A 4 -16.49 -12.09 -1.22
N ALA A 5 -15.54 -11.39 -1.84
CA ALA A 5 -15.08 -11.69 -3.18
C ALA A 5 -14.48 -13.09 -3.28
N ILE A 6 -13.56 -13.48 -2.38
CA ILE A 6 -12.98 -14.83 -2.41
C ILE A 6 -14.03 -15.90 -2.11
N ARG A 7 -15.05 -15.61 -1.29
CA ARG A 7 -16.16 -16.52 -1.01
C ARG A 7 -17.07 -16.78 -2.21
N THR A 8 -17.08 -15.90 -3.22
CA THR A 8 -17.77 -16.18 -4.49
C THR A 8 -17.10 -17.30 -5.29
N VAL A 9 -15.80 -17.54 -5.06
CA VAL A 9 -15.01 -18.58 -5.74
C VAL A 9 -14.83 -19.80 -4.84
N GLN A 10 -14.48 -19.59 -3.57
CA GLN A 10 -14.31 -20.62 -2.55
C GLN A 10 -15.16 -20.24 -1.31
N PRO A 11 -16.41 -20.74 -1.22
CA PRO A 11 -17.33 -20.35 -0.15
C PRO A 11 -16.89 -20.74 1.26
N HIS A 12 -16.15 -21.84 1.39
CA HIS A 12 -15.69 -22.40 2.66
C HIS A 12 -14.20 -22.73 2.64
N GLY A 13 -13.58 -22.69 3.81
CA GLY A 13 -12.19 -23.04 4.00
C GLY A 13 -11.87 -24.53 3.73
N PRO A 14 -10.61 -24.92 3.92
CA PRO A 14 -9.53 -24.06 4.41
C PRO A 14 -9.05 -23.03 3.39
N TYR A 15 -8.84 -21.80 3.84
CA TYR A 15 -8.28 -20.73 3.01
C TYR A 15 -6.74 -20.75 3.07
N GLN A 16 -6.11 -20.46 1.94
CA GLN A 16 -4.68 -20.18 1.86
C GLN A 16 -4.54 -18.73 1.40
N LEU A 17 -4.00 -17.89 2.29
CA LEU A 17 -3.87 -16.46 2.07
C LEU A 17 -2.40 -16.08 2.12
N GLY A 18 -2.05 -15.03 1.39
CA GLY A 18 -0.72 -14.48 1.44
C GLY A 18 -0.66 -13.07 0.91
N GLY A 19 0.38 -12.35 1.31
CA GLY A 19 0.59 -11.01 0.85
C GLY A 19 1.99 -10.49 1.14
N TRP A 20 2.44 -9.61 0.25
CA TRP A 20 3.68 -8.88 0.37
C TRP A 20 3.43 -7.46 0.87
N SER A 21 4.32 -6.94 1.72
CA SER A 21 4.24 -5.57 2.22
C SER A 21 2.88 -5.28 2.89
N LEU A 22 2.16 -4.23 2.48
CA LEU A 22 0.80 -3.96 2.95
C LEU A 22 -0.18 -5.11 2.66
N GLY A 23 0.02 -5.83 1.56
CA GLY A 23 -0.77 -7.01 1.23
C GLY A 23 -0.71 -8.07 2.33
N GLY A 24 0.42 -8.19 3.05
CA GLY A 24 0.56 -9.08 4.19
C GLY A 24 -0.32 -8.66 5.37
N VAL A 25 -0.39 -7.36 5.67
CA VAL A 25 -1.31 -6.82 6.70
C VAL A 25 -2.77 -7.10 6.34
N ILE A 26 -3.12 -6.92 5.07
CA ILE A 26 -4.46 -7.21 4.57
C ILE A 26 -4.76 -8.71 4.68
N ALA A 27 -3.84 -9.57 4.27
CA ALA A 27 -3.99 -11.03 4.36
C ALA A 27 -4.13 -11.49 5.82
N TYR A 28 -3.37 -10.91 6.74
CA TYR A 28 -3.48 -11.17 8.18
C TYR A 28 -4.86 -10.81 8.73
N GLU A 29 -5.36 -9.60 8.44
CA GLU A 29 -6.69 -9.19 8.88
C GLU A 29 -7.81 -10.04 8.26
N MET A 30 -7.63 -10.46 7.00
CA MET A 30 -8.55 -11.39 6.35
C MET A 30 -8.57 -12.76 7.05
N ALA A 31 -7.40 -13.33 7.33
CA ALA A 31 -7.27 -14.61 8.02
C ALA A 31 -7.91 -14.57 9.41
N ARG A 32 -7.69 -13.48 10.15
CA ARG A 32 -8.29 -13.25 11.47
C ARG A 32 -9.81 -13.25 11.43
N ARG A 33 -10.40 -12.46 10.52
CA ARG A 33 -11.87 -12.39 10.35
C ARG A 33 -12.48 -13.70 9.87
N LEU A 34 -11.79 -14.45 9.01
CA LEU A 34 -12.23 -15.76 8.57
C LEU A 34 -12.28 -16.74 9.75
N ARG A 35 -11.25 -16.77 10.59
CA ARG A 35 -11.22 -17.60 11.80
C ARG A 35 -12.30 -17.20 12.81
N GLU A 36 -12.51 -15.91 13.04
CA GLU A 36 -13.62 -15.41 13.88
C GLU A 36 -14.99 -15.86 13.35
N ALA A 37 -15.13 -16.01 12.04
CA ALA A 37 -16.33 -16.53 11.39
C ALA A 37 -16.42 -18.07 11.39
N GLY A 38 -15.51 -18.78 12.05
CA GLY A 38 -15.48 -20.24 12.13
C GLY A 38 -14.87 -20.96 10.92
N GLU A 39 -14.24 -20.23 10.00
CA GLU A 39 -13.57 -20.82 8.83
C GLU A 39 -12.14 -21.25 9.16
N ALA A 40 -11.68 -22.33 8.52
CA ALA A 40 -10.29 -22.76 8.61
C ALA A 40 -9.37 -21.92 7.70
N VAL A 41 -8.15 -21.65 8.16
CA VAL A 41 -7.07 -21.03 7.38
C VAL A 41 -5.85 -21.94 7.51
N ASP A 42 -5.46 -22.56 6.41
CA ASP A 42 -4.36 -23.54 6.39
C ASP A 42 -2.99 -22.89 6.22
N LEU A 43 -2.95 -21.73 5.55
CA LEU A 43 -1.72 -21.00 5.29
C LEU A 43 -1.98 -19.50 5.35
N LEU A 44 -1.13 -18.79 6.08
CA LEU A 44 -0.99 -17.34 6.02
C LEU A 44 0.46 -16.97 5.72
N ALA A 45 0.77 -16.72 4.44
CA ALA A 45 2.12 -16.35 4.01
C ALA A 45 2.32 -14.82 4.10
N LEU A 46 3.19 -14.38 5.01
CA LEU A 46 3.57 -12.97 5.16
C LEU A 46 4.97 -12.73 4.60
N ILE A 47 5.07 -11.96 3.52
CA ILE A 47 6.33 -11.71 2.83
C ILE A 47 6.74 -10.27 3.08
N ASP A 48 7.80 -10.06 3.87
CA ASP A 48 8.35 -8.74 4.21
C ASP A 48 7.23 -7.72 4.55
N ALA A 49 6.29 -8.19 5.37
CA ALA A 49 5.08 -7.45 5.69
C ALA A 49 5.36 -6.42 6.79
N HIS A 50 4.69 -5.27 6.70
CA HIS A 50 4.81 -4.26 7.75
C HIS A 50 4.22 -4.78 9.06
N VAL A 51 4.94 -4.58 10.17
CA VAL A 51 4.47 -4.94 11.51
C VAL A 51 4.10 -3.68 12.28
N HIS A 52 2.81 -3.49 12.52
CA HIS A 52 2.30 -2.37 13.31
C HIS A 52 2.92 -2.32 14.71
N GLY A 53 3.38 -1.14 15.11
CA GLY A 53 3.92 -0.88 16.45
C GLY A 53 5.41 -1.18 16.64
N LEU A 54 6.08 -1.81 15.66
CA LEU A 54 7.54 -2.01 15.71
C LEU A 54 8.32 -0.92 14.96
N THR A 55 7.69 -0.28 13.99
CA THR A 55 8.29 0.82 13.22
C THR A 55 8.03 2.14 13.94
N LYS A 56 9.08 2.78 14.48
CA LYS A 56 8.98 4.15 14.99
C LYS A 56 8.74 5.09 13.81
N PRO A 57 7.80 6.06 13.90
CA PRO A 57 7.69 7.09 12.89
C PRO A 57 9.04 7.81 12.76
N ALA A 58 9.50 8.04 11.53
CA ALA A 58 10.64 8.91 11.31
C ALA A 58 10.31 10.29 11.89
N GLN A 59 11.23 10.87 12.68
CA GLN A 59 11.01 12.14 13.38
C GLN A 59 10.74 13.32 12.43
N GLU A 60 11.09 13.20 11.14
CA GLU A 60 10.82 14.20 10.11
C GLU A 60 9.35 14.20 9.64
N ALA A 61 8.65 13.06 9.76
CA ALA A 61 7.26 12.93 9.36
C ALA A 61 6.27 13.63 10.31
N THR A 62 6.72 14.15 11.46
CA THR A 62 5.82 14.76 12.47
C THR A 62 5.40 16.20 12.14
N HIS A 63 6.01 16.85 11.17
CA HIS A 63 5.67 18.24 10.79
C HIS A 63 4.79 18.37 9.54
N LEU A 64 4.61 17.28 8.79
CA LEU A 64 3.83 17.25 7.56
C LEU A 64 2.40 16.81 7.85
N ASP A 65 1.43 17.42 7.16
CA ASP A 65 0.06 16.89 7.16
C ASP A 65 -0.01 15.53 6.45
N SER A 66 -1.08 14.78 6.67
CA SER A 66 -1.23 13.43 6.12
C SER A 66 -1.24 13.39 4.60
N GLU A 67 -1.72 14.43 3.92
CA GLU A 67 -1.77 14.47 2.45
C GLU A 67 -0.36 14.69 1.88
N ALA A 68 0.41 15.62 2.45
CA ALA A 68 1.81 15.82 2.13
C ALA A 68 2.63 14.53 2.32
N ARG A 69 2.43 13.82 3.45
CA ARG A 69 3.09 12.52 3.69
C ARG A 69 2.71 11.48 2.64
N ALA A 70 1.43 11.42 2.24
CA ALA A 70 0.99 10.49 1.20
C ALA A 70 1.65 10.79 -0.15
N ARG A 71 1.77 12.07 -0.54
CA ARG A 71 2.45 12.48 -1.78
C ARG A 71 3.91 12.07 -1.78
N LEU A 72 4.65 12.38 -0.71
CA LEU A 72 6.05 12.01 -0.58
C LEU A 72 6.26 10.50 -0.60
N ALA A 73 5.49 9.77 0.21
CA ALA A 73 5.58 8.32 0.26
C ALA A 73 5.29 7.69 -1.10
N PHE A 74 4.28 8.19 -1.83
CA PHE A 74 3.96 7.70 -3.16
C PHE A 74 5.06 8.00 -4.18
N ALA A 75 5.58 9.23 -4.19
CA ALA A 75 6.63 9.64 -5.10
C ALA A 75 7.90 8.80 -4.90
N HIS A 76 8.38 8.69 -3.66
CA HIS A 76 9.57 7.90 -3.33
C HIS A 76 9.39 6.40 -3.58
N ALA A 77 8.22 5.84 -3.25
CA ALA A 77 7.93 4.44 -3.53
C ALA A 77 7.89 4.16 -5.04
N THR A 78 7.31 5.08 -5.82
CA THR A 78 7.25 4.97 -7.29
C THR A 78 8.65 5.05 -7.89
N ALA A 79 9.47 6.02 -7.48
CA ALA A 79 10.84 6.14 -7.94
C ALA A 79 11.68 4.90 -7.59
N THR A 80 11.56 4.40 -6.36
CA THR A 80 12.24 3.17 -5.90
C THR A 80 11.81 1.96 -6.72
N ALA A 81 10.50 1.79 -6.97
CA ALA A 81 9.98 0.69 -7.79
C ALA A 81 10.50 0.73 -9.23
N PHE A 82 10.85 1.93 -9.71
CA PHE A 82 11.44 2.20 -11.01
C PHE A 82 12.98 2.16 -11.01
N GLY A 83 13.61 1.91 -9.85
CA GLY A 83 15.06 1.95 -9.68
C GLY A 83 15.66 3.32 -9.98
N GLN A 84 14.91 4.39 -9.75
CA GLN A 84 15.31 5.78 -9.98
C GLN A 84 15.38 6.55 -8.67
N GLU A 85 16.14 7.65 -8.68
CA GLU A 85 16.07 8.69 -7.65
C GLU A 85 15.29 9.89 -8.19
N LEU A 86 14.53 10.56 -7.31
CA LEU A 86 13.83 11.78 -7.68
C LEU A 86 14.80 12.96 -7.69
N SER A 87 14.81 13.73 -8.79
CA SER A 87 15.57 14.97 -8.90
C SER A 87 14.83 16.20 -8.34
N VAL A 88 13.62 16.01 -7.81
CA VAL A 88 12.72 17.07 -7.31
C VAL A 88 12.73 17.03 -5.78
N SER A 89 12.71 18.20 -5.13
CA SER A 89 12.73 18.28 -3.67
C SER A 89 11.41 17.84 -3.04
N ASP A 90 11.47 17.34 -1.81
CA ASP A 90 10.29 16.94 -1.04
C ASP A 90 9.31 18.10 -0.86
N GLU A 91 9.80 19.33 -0.67
CA GLU A 91 8.93 20.50 -0.53
C GLU A 91 8.10 20.77 -1.78
N ALA A 92 8.63 20.49 -2.97
CA ALA A 92 7.89 20.63 -4.22
C ALA A 92 6.88 19.49 -4.40
N LEU A 93 7.26 18.26 -4.05
CA LEU A 93 6.39 17.07 -4.14
C LEU A 93 5.23 17.10 -3.13
N ALA A 94 5.43 17.72 -1.97
CA ALA A 94 4.43 17.77 -0.90
C ALA A 94 3.26 18.75 -1.17
N GLN A 95 3.48 19.77 -2.02
CA GLN A 95 2.57 20.91 -2.18
C GLN A 95 1.24 20.53 -2.83
N ASP A 96 1.30 19.86 -3.97
CA ASP A 96 0.12 19.67 -4.82
C ASP A 96 0.13 18.31 -5.53
N ASP A 97 -1.08 17.78 -5.63
CA ASP A 97 -1.39 16.51 -6.23
C ASP A 97 -1.03 16.47 -7.72
N ASP A 98 -1.36 17.50 -8.49
CA ASP A 98 -1.10 17.57 -9.92
C ASP A 98 0.38 17.86 -10.19
N ALA A 99 1.02 18.70 -9.38
CA ALA A 99 2.45 18.95 -9.45
C ALA A 99 3.27 17.67 -9.23
N MET A 100 2.99 16.93 -8.16
CA MET A 100 3.67 15.66 -7.85
C MET A 100 3.49 14.63 -8.96
N LEU A 101 2.26 14.43 -9.44
CA LEU A 101 2.01 13.48 -10.55
C LEU A 101 2.64 13.93 -11.87
N GLY A 102 2.66 15.23 -12.14
CA GLY A 102 3.31 15.80 -13.32
C GLY A 102 4.79 15.46 -13.34
N HIS A 103 5.48 15.66 -12.22
CA HIS A 103 6.89 15.28 -12.09
C HIS A 103 7.14 13.78 -12.29
N LEU A 104 6.32 12.91 -11.67
CA LEU A 104 6.45 11.46 -11.86
C LEU A 104 6.20 11.04 -13.31
N LEU A 105 5.25 11.68 -14.00
CA LEU A 105 4.95 11.39 -15.40
C LEU A 105 6.09 11.83 -16.31
N GLU A 106 6.54 13.08 -16.17
CA GLU A 106 7.67 13.62 -16.95
C GLU A 106 8.90 12.74 -16.81
N GLU A 107 9.23 12.37 -15.58
CA GLU A 107 10.38 11.53 -15.29
C GLU A 107 10.21 10.11 -15.84
N GLY A 108 9.05 9.48 -15.60
CA GLY A 108 8.75 8.13 -16.09
C GLY A 108 8.80 8.03 -17.63
N LEU A 109 8.36 9.07 -18.34
CA LEU A 109 8.49 9.18 -19.80
C LEU A 109 9.95 9.39 -20.22
N ARG A 110 10.69 10.25 -19.51
CA ARG A 110 12.11 10.54 -19.79
C ARG A 110 12.97 9.29 -19.68
N VAL A 111 12.75 8.46 -18.66
CA VAL A 111 13.49 7.20 -18.45
C VAL A 111 12.87 5.99 -19.16
N ARG A 112 11.78 6.20 -19.93
CA ARG A 112 11.09 5.18 -20.75
C ARG A 112 10.54 4.00 -19.94
N ILE A 113 10.16 4.24 -18.69
CA ILE A 113 9.45 3.26 -17.86
C ILE A 113 7.94 3.37 -18.10
N LEU A 114 7.46 4.60 -18.30
CA LEU A 114 6.11 4.87 -18.76
C LEU A 114 6.12 5.07 -20.29
N ASP A 115 5.03 4.68 -20.94
CA ASP A 115 4.79 4.95 -22.35
C ASP A 115 3.83 6.13 -22.55
N ALA A 116 3.65 6.58 -23.79
CA ALA A 116 2.74 7.67 -24.10
C ALA A 116 1.25 7.33 -23.85
N GLN A 117 0.91 6.06 -23.62
CA GLN A 117 -0.44 5.65 -23.24
C GLN A 117 -0.67 5.72 -21.72
N SER A 118 0.42 5.76 -20.94
CA SER A 118 0.40 5.97 -19.50
C SER A 118 -0.06 7.40 -19.21
N GLY A 119 -1.37 7.56 -19.04
CA GLY A 119 -1.99 8.87 -18.87
C GLY A 119 -1.92 9.39 -17.42
N PRO A 120 -1.96 10.72 -17.22
CA PRO A 120 -2.08 11.34 -15.89
C PRO A 120 -3.21 10.75 -15.03
N ALA A 121 -4.33 10.38 -15.66
CA ALA A 121 -5.47 9.76 -15.00
C ALA A 121 -5.14 8.41 -14.35
N GLN A 122 -4.26 7.59 -14.97
CA GLN A 122 -3.85 6.30 -14.41
C GLN A 122 -2.96 6.51 -13.19
N LEU A 123 -1.98 7.41 -13.26
CA LEU A 123 -1.15 7.76 -12.11
C LEU A 123 -1.98 8.34 -10.96
N ARG A 124 -2.99 9.16 -11.26
CA ARG A 124 -3.95 9.67 -10.26
C ARG A 124 -4.75 8.55 -9.61
N ALA A 125 -5.21 7.58 -10.40
CA ALA A 125 -5.92 6.41 -9.86
C ALA A 125 -5.01 5.58 -8.93
N LEU A 126 -3.76 5.34 -9.32
CA LEU A 126 -2.78 4.64 -8.49
C LEU A 126 -2.47 5.39 -7.20
N PHE A 127 -2.27 6.72 -7.29
CA PHE A 127 -2.07 7.56 -6.11
C PHE A 127 -3.26 7.51 -5.15
N ASN A 128 -4.49 7.58 -5.68
CA ASN A 128 -5.69 7.49 -4.85
C ASN A 128 -5.79 6.16 -4.09
N VAL A 129 -5.47 5.05 -4.75
CA VAL A 129 -5.42 3.73 -4.11
C VAL A 129 -4.32 3.69 -3.05
N PHE A 130 -3.12 4.15 -3.39
CA PHE A 130 -1.98 4.20 -2.46
C PHE A 130 -2.29 5.03 -1.22
N ARG A 131 -2.83 6.23 -1.39
CA ARG A 131 -3.22 7.15 -0.32
C ARG A 131 -4.27 6.54 0.60
N ALA A 132 -5.32 5.94 0.03
CA ALA A 132 -6.36 5.26 0.81
C ALA A 132 -5.76 4.10 1.64
N ASN A 133 -4.87 3.32 1.02
CA ASN A 133 -4.16 2.23 1.65
C ASN A 133 -3.24 2.68 2.79
N LEU A 134 -2.47 3.76 2.58
CA LEU A 134 -1.60 4.34 3.59
C LEU A 134 -2.40 4.81 4.81
N PHE A 135 -3.50 5.53 4.60
CA PHE A 135 -4.33 6.03 5.70
C PHE A 135 -5.08 4.91 6.43
N ALA A 136 -5.51 3.88 5.70
CA ALA A 136 -6.09 2.69 6.32
C ALA A 136 -5.05 1.96 7.18
N HIS A 137 -3.82 1.83 6.67
CA HIS A 137 -2.70 1.23 7.39
C HIS A 137 -2.40 2.01 8.68
N GLU A 138 -2.29 3.34 8.64
CA GLU A 138 -1.96 4.17 9.80
C GLU A 138 -2.98 4.05 10.94
N LYS A 139 -4.26 3.83 10.59
CA LYS A 139 -5.36 3.70 11.57
C LYS A 139 -5.59 2.27 12.01
N TYR A 140 -4.98 1.29 11.35
CA TYR A 140 -5.18 -0.11 11.67
C TYR A 140 -4.49 -0.47 12.98
N VAL A 141 -5.24 -1.13 13.86
CA VAL A 141 -4.73 -1.69 15.13
C VAL A 141 -5.03 -3.18 15.09
N PRO A 142 -4.02 -4.04 14.84
CA PRO A 142 -4.25 -5.47 14.73
C PRO A 142 -4.73 -6.06 16.06
N GLN A 143 -5.65 -7.02 15.97
CA GLN A 143 -5.96 -7.91 17.07
C GLN A 143 -5.14 -9.20 16.95
N PRO A 144 -4.93 -9.94 18.05
CA PRO A 144 -4.21 -11.22 18.01
C PRO A 144 -4.84 -12.20 17.02
N TYR A 145 -3.99 -12.99 16.37
CA TYR A 145 -4.37 -14.09 15.50
C TYR A 145 -4.01 -15.41 16.19
N ASP A 146 -4.97 -16.33 16.28
CA ASP A 146 -4.85 -17.60 16.99
C ASP A 146 -4.51 -18.79 16.07
N GLY A 147 -4.33 -18.54 14.77
CA GLY A 147 -3.98 -19.57 13.79
C GLY A 147 -2.49 -19.89 13.76
N THR A 148 -2.14 -20.99 13.10
CA THR A 148 -0.75 -21.39 12.87
C THR A 148 -0.15 -20.57 11.73
N ALA A 149 1.01 -19.97 11.97
CA ALA A 149 1.84 -19.34 10.94
C ALA A 149 2.68 -20.39 10.19
#